data_AF-A0A133UY50-F1
#
_entry.id   AF-A0A133UY50-F1
#
_cell.length_a   1.000
_cell.length_b   1.000
_cell.length_c   1.000
_cell.angle_alpha   90.00
_cell.angle_beta   90.00
_cell.angle_gamma   90.00
#
_symmetry.space_group_name_H-M   'P 1'
#
loop_
_entity.id
_entity.type
_entity.pdbx_description
1 polymer ?
#
loop_
_entity_poly.entity_id
_entity_poly.type
_entity_poly.pdbx_seq_one_letter_code
_entity_poly.pdbx_strand_id
1 'polypeptide(L)'
;MDEGLPGHEYLFGGDQESAFQFKNSASMAKEIILSVPGIKVVKYLDIKPLIDKYSPFVTDVDDVPHICAYFVSRAGFFVTNNRRLTQMKIKDKVKFLSPKEFIEKVLGSKGIETEGGY
;
A
#
# COMPACT_ATOMS: atom_id res chain seq x y z
N MET A 1 30.82 31.67 -46.32
CA MET A 1 30.30 30.43 -46.95
C MET A 1 30.49 29.36 -45.88
N ASP A 2 29.71 29.27 -44.82
CA ASP A 2 28.23 29.30 -44.72
C ASP A 2 27.59 28.40 -45.77
N GLU A 3 27.14 27.21 -45.35
CA GLU A 3 25.80 26.68 -45.60
C GLU A 3 25.44 25.67 -44.50
N GLY A 4 24.21 25.81 -43.99
CA GLY A 4 23.73 25.30 -42.72
C GLY A 4 23.30 23.83 -42.67
N LEU A 5 23.17 23.35 -41.43
CA LEU A 5 22.55 22.08 -41.06
C LEU A 5 21.05 22.08 -41.40
N PRO A 6 20.48 20.98 -41.93
CA PRO A 6 19.05 20.86 -42.08
C PRO A 6 18.41 20.56 -40.73
N GLY A 7 17.55 21.48 -40.29
CA GLY A 7 16.72 21.33 -39.11
C GLY A 7 15.68 20.22 -39.27
N HIS A 8 15.46 19.50 -38.17
CA HIS A 8 14.13 19.04 -37.81
C HIS A 8 13.85 19.52 -36.40
N GLU A 9 13.17 20.66 -36.33
CA GLU A 9 12.40 21.09 -35.18
C GLU A 9 11.40 19.99 -34.83
N TYR A 10 11.48 19.45 -33.61
CA TYR A 10 10.32 18.91 -32.92
C TYR A 10 10.10 19.73 -31.66
N LEU A 11 9.37 20.82 -31.89
CA LEU A 11 8.39 21.48 -31.02
C LEU A 11 8.42 21.07 -29.54
N PHE A 12 8.98 21.95 -28.72
CA PHE A 12 8.46 22.21 -27.38
C PHE A 12 6.97 22.55 -27.50
N GLY A 13 6.10 21.75 -26.86
CA GLY A 13 4.68 22.04 -26.81
C GLY A 13 3.96 21.17 -25.80
N GLY A 14 3.63 21.75 -24.64
CA GLY A 14 2.52 21.30 -23.79
C GLY A 14 2.84 20.28 -22.71
N ASP A 15 2.96 20.79 -21.48
CA ASP A 15 2.66 20.12 -20.21
C ASP A 15 3.48 18.89 -19.80
N GLN A 16 4.78 19.11 -19.59
CA GLN A 16 5.58 18.25 -18.69
C GLN A 16 5.38 18.58 -17.19
N GLU A 17 4.63 19.64 -16.83
CA GLU A 17 4.41 20.01 -15.42
C GLU A 17 3.31 19.19 -14.72
N SER A 18 2.41 18.53 -15.45
CA SER A 18 1.29 17.78 -14.85
C SER A 18 1.57 16.28 -14.63
N ALA A 19 2.62 15.73 -15.26
CA ALA A 19 3.02 14.32 -15.11
C ALA A 19 4.06 14.08 -13.98
N PHE A 20 4.68 15.15 -13.46
CA PHE A 20 5.74 15.05 -12.44
C PHE A 20 5.19 15.00 -11.00
N GLN A 21 3.95 15.44 -10.76
CA GLN A 21 3.43 15.54 -9.39
C GLN A 21 2.89 14.22 -8.81
N PHE A 22 2.40 13.28 -9.63
CA PHE A 22 1.80 12.03 -9.12
C PHE A 22 2.81 10.92 -8.82
N LYS A 23 4.02 10.98 -9.37
CA LYS A 23 5.10 9.99 -9.08
C LYS A 23 5.80 10.22 -7.74
N ASN A 24 5.57 11.35 -7.07
CA ASN A 24 6.33 11.73 -5.88
C ASN A 24 5.69 11.28 -4.56
N SER A 25 4.38 11.43 -4.36
CA SER A 25 3.78 11.21 -3.03
C SER A 25 3.79 9.74 -2.60
N ALA A 26 3.48 8.81 -3.51
CA ALA A 26 3.50 7.37 -3.20
C ALA A 26 4.94 6.86 -3.01
N SER A 27 5.88 7.33 -3.83
CA SER A 27 7.30 7.01 -3.72
C SER A 27 7.89 7.54 -2.41
N MET A 28 7.57 8.80 -2.07
CA MET A 28 7.97 9.43 -0.81
C MET A 28 7.34 8.73 0.41
N ALA A 29 6.04 8.38 0.34
CA ALA A 29 5.39 7.60 1.40
C ALA A 29 6.07 6.25 1.60
N LYS A 30 6.42 5.56 0.51
CA LYS A 30 7.18 4.32 0.56
C LYS A 30 8.56 4.51 1.20
N GLU A 31 9.30 5.54 0.81
CA GLU A 31 10.62 5.85 1.39
C GLU A 31 10.51 6.14 2.90
N ILE A 32 9.52 6.93 3.31
CA ILE A 32 9.24 7.20 4.73
C ILE A 32 8.93 5.90 5.47
N ILE A 33 8.06 5.04 4.93
CA ILE A 33 7.72 3.75 5.55
C ILE A 33 8.97 2.87 5.69
N LEU A 34 9.80 2.77 4.64
CA LEU A 34 11.03 1.99 4.66
C LEU A 34 12.10 2.57 5.60
N SER A 35 12.03 3.86 5.92
CA SER A 35 12.92 4.50 6.89
C SER A 35 12.58 4.16 8.35
N VAL A 36 11.39 3.60 8.63
CA VAL A 36 10.95 3.26 9.99
C VAL A 36 11.83 2.15 10.58
N PRO A 37 12.51 2.39 11.71
CA PRO A 37 13.34 1.37 12.35
C PRO A 37 12.54 0.13 12.72
N GLY A 38 13.09 -1.05 12.40
CA GLY A 38 12.47 -2.33 12.72
C GLY A 38 11.34 -2.75 11.76
N ILE A 39 11.09 -1.99 10.68
CA ILE A 39 10.13 -2.41 9.67
C ILE A 39 10.57 -3.70 8.98
N LYS A 40 9.63 -4.62 8.81
CA LYS A 40 9.84 -5.87 8.09
C LYS A 40 8.95 -5.88 6.86
N VAL A 41 9.59 -5.98 5.70
CA VAL A 41 8.90 -6.14 4.41
C VAL A 41 8.76 -7.63 4.13
N VAL A 42 7.52 -8.10 4.02
CA VAL A 42 7.22 -9.48 3.60
C VAL A 42 7.31 -9.56 2.08
N LYS A 43 8.11 -10.50 1.56
CA LYS A 43 8.27 -10.68 0.11
C LYS A 43 7.22 -11.65 -0.41
N TYR A 44 6.93 -11.55 -1.71
CA TYR A 44 6.00 -12.46 -2.38
C TYR A 44 6.37 -13.93 -2.21
N LEU A 45 7.67 -14.26 -2.27
CA LEU A 45 8.15 -15.63 -2.11
C LEU A 45 7.82 -16.22 -0.73
N ASP A 46 7.74 -15.37 0.30
CA ASP A 46 7.42 -15.81 1.67
C ASP A 46 5.93 -16.18 1.81
N ILE A 47 5.06 -15.51 1.04
CA ILE A 47 3.60 -15.71 1.10
C ILE A 47 3.08 -16.72 0.08
N LYS A 48 3.83 -16.97 -1.01
CA LYS A 48 3.41 -17.87 -2.10
C LYS A 48 2.88 -19.23 -1.61
N PRO A 49 3.51 -19.92 -0.64
CA PRO A 49 3.02 -21.21 -0.15
C PRO A 49 1.67 -21.15 0.60
N LEU A 50 1.22 -19.96 0.99
CA LEU A 50 0.01 -19.76 1.76
C LEU A 50 -1.18 -19.26 0.93
N ILE A 51 -0.95 -18.83 -0.32
CA ILE A 51 -1.99 -18.23 -1.16
C ILE A 51 -3.19 -19.17 -1.27
N ASP A 52 -3.00 -20.39 -1.76
CA ASP A 52 -4.09 -21.36 -1.97
C ASP A 52 -4.84 -21.72 -0.69
N LYS A 53 -4.14 -21.67 0.45
CA LYS A 53 -4.74 -21.94 1.77
C LYS A 53 -5.72 -20.86 2.20
N TYR A 54 -5.43 -19.59 1.88
CA TYR A 54 -6.24 -18.45 2.35
C TYR A 54 -7.17 -17.86 1.30
N SER A 55 -6.93 -18.09 0.01
CA SER A 55 -7.82 -17.66 -1.09
C SER A 55 -9.30 -17.99 -0.86
N PRO A 56 -9.70 -19.18 -0.37
CA PRO A 56 -11.12 -19.49 -0.16
C PRO A 56 -11.85 -18.64 0.90
N PHE A 57 -11.10 -17.90 1.73
CA PHE A 57 -11.65 -17.08 2.81
C PHE A 57 -11.73 -15.59 2.46
N VAL A 58 -11.19 -15.20 1.30
CA VAL A 58 -11.10 -13.81 0.83
C VAL A 58 -11.81 -13.72 -0.52
N THR A 59 -12.76 -12.80 -0.65
CA THR A 59 -13.54 -12.65 -1.88
C THR A 59 -12.73 -11.96 -2.98
N ASP A 60 -11.89 -11.00 -2.60
CA ASP A 60 -11.07 -10.22 -3.52
C ASP A 60 -9.68 -10.87 -3.64
N VAL A 61 -9.31 -11.30 -4.85
CA VAL A 61 -8.02 -12.01 -5.06
C VAL A 61 -6.83 -11.12 -4.74
N ASP A 62 -6.99 -9.80 -4.93
CA ASP A 62 -5.96 -8.81 -4.67
C ASP A 62 -5.72 -8.59 -3.17
N ASP A 63 -6.68 -8.96 -2.31
CA ASP A 63 -6.55 -8.89 -0.85
C ASP A 63 -5.81 -10.12 -0.27
N VAL A 64 -5.76 -11.24 -1.00
CA VAL A 64 -5.15 -12.51 -0.52
C VAL A 64 -3.67 -12.34 -0.12
N PRO A 65 -2.81 -11.67 -0.91
CA PRO A 65 -1.42 -11.46 -0.54
C PRO A 65 -1.25 -10.74 0.80
N HIS A 66 -2.11 -9.77 1.10
CA HIS A 66 -2.05 -9.00 2.34
C HIS A 66 -2.39 -9.88 3.55
N ILE A 67 -3.43 -10.71 3.43
CA ILE A 67 -3.81 -11.68 4.47
C ILE A 67 -2.68 -12.70 4.71
N CYS A 68 -2.06 -13.21 3.64
CA CYS A 68 -0.94 -14.13 3.79
C CYS A 68 0.25 -13.46 4.51
N ALA A 69 0.55 -12.19 4.19
CA ALA A 69 1.61 -11.44 4.86
C ALA A 69 1.36 -11.28 6.37
N TYR A 70 0.11 -11.10 6.79
CA TYR A 70 -0.27 -11.08 8.21
C TYR A 70 0.08 -12.40 8.92
N PHE A 71 -0.22 -13.54 8.31
CA PHE A 71 0.10 -14.84 8.91
C PHE A 71 1.61 -15.14 8.91
N VAL A 72 2.32 -14.85 7.83
CA VAL A 72 3.78 -15.07 7.74
C VAL A 72 4.52 -14.22 8.78
N SER A 73 4.15 -12.95 8.89
CA SER A 73 4.78 -12.01 9.82
C SER A 73 4.45 -12.28 11.28
N ARG A 74 3.45 -13.14 11.56
CA ARG A 74 2.89 -13.37 12.90
C ARG A 74 2.46 -12.06 13.55
N ALA A 75 1.92 -11.13 12.76
CA ALA A 75 1.52 -9.82 13.24
C ALA A 75 0.38 -9.93 14.27
N GLY A 76 0.43 -9.08 15.30
CA GLY A 76 -0.61 -9.02 16.33
C GLY A 76 -1.94 -8.49 15.78
N PHE A 77 -1.87 -7.56 14.82
CA PHE A 77 -3.02 -6.87 14.24
C PHE A 77 -2.85 -6.67 12.74
N PHE A 78 -3.97 -6.63 12.02
CA PHE A 78 -4.06 -6.23 10.62
C PHE A 78 -4.71 -4.86 10.56
N VAL A 79 -3.94 -3.83 10.21
CA VAL A 79 -4.44 -2.45 10.17
C VAL A 79 -4.90 -2.10 8.77
N THR A 80 -6.17 -1.72 8.58
CA THR A 80 -6.72 -1.38 7.26
C THR A 80 -7.97 -0.52 7.31
N ASN A 81 -8.21 0.26 6.26
CA ASN A 81 -9.48 0.96 5.99
C ASN A 81 -10.41 0.15 5.08
N ASN A 82 -9.98 -1.01 4.57
CA ASN A 82 -10.80 -1.85 3.68
C ASN A 82 -11.93 -2.54 4.47
N ARG A 83 -13.10 -1.88 4.52
CA ARG A 83 -14.29 -2.41 5.20
C ARG A 83 -14.74 -3.76 4.64
N ARG A 84 -14.62 -3.98 3.33
CA ARG A 84 -15.00 -5.26 2.70
C ARG A 84 -14.23 -6.40 3.34
N LEU A 85 -12.91 -6.24 3.49
CA LEU A 85 -12.04 -7.27 4.08
C LEU A 85 -12.40 -7.57 5.54
N THR A 86 -12.77 -6.56 6.33
CA THR A 86 -13.19 -6.74 7.73
C THR A 86 -14.51 -7.50 7.91
N GLN A 87 -15.32 -7.59 6.85
CA GLN A 87 -16.63 -8.24 6.88
C GLN A 87 -16.60 -9.66 6.27
N MET A 88 -15.49 -10.08 5.67
CA MET A 88 -15.33 -11.40 5.04
C MET A 88 -15.15 -12.53 6.06
N LYS A 89 -15.21 -13.79 5.58
CA LYS A 89 -14.99 -15.01 6.39
C LYS A 89 -13.63 -15.03 7.10
N ILE A 90 -12.65 -14.31 6.58
CA ILE A 90 -11.31 -14.22 7.17
C ILE A 90 -11.28 -13.46 8.52
N LYS A 91 -12.31 -12.67 8.85
CA LYS A 91 -12.41 -11.88 10.08
C LYS A 91 -12.28 -12.69 11.37
N ASP A 92 -12.71 -13.95 11.35
CA ASP A 92 -12.62 -14.83 12.52
C ASP A 92 -11.19 -15.34 12.76
N LYS A 93 -10.29 -15.12 11.79
CA LYS A 93 -8.89 -15.57 11.81
C LYS A 93 -7.89 -14.41 11.88
N VAL A 94 -8.35 -13.17 11.69
CA VAL A 94 -7.49 -11.98 11.59
C VAL A 94 -8.00 -10.90 12.53
N LYS A 95 -7.09 -10.38 13.37
CA LYS A 95 -7.41 -9.27 14.29
C LYS A 95 -7.32 -7.94 13.55
N PHE A 96 -8.44 -7.53 12.96
CA PHE A 96 -8.53 -6.26 12.25
C PHE A 96 -8.59 -5.06 13.22
N LEU A 97 -7.93 -3.96 12.83
CA LEU A 97 -8.09 -2.64 13.43
C LEU A 97 -8.14 -1.59 12.32
N SER A 98 -8.93 -0.54 12.53
CA SER A 98 -8.74 0.67 11.72
C SER A 98 -7.42 1.38 12.11
N PRO A 99 -6.85 2.23 11.24
CA PRO A 99 -5.69 3.06 11.57
C PRO A 99 -5.92 3.92 12.82
N LYS A 100 -7.12 4.50 12.96
CA LYS A 100 -7.50 5.28 14.15
C LYS A 100 -7.43 4.44 15.41
N GLU A 101 -8.06 3.26 15.41
CA GLU A 101 -8.03 2.35 16.56
C GLU A 101 -6.64 1.85 16.89
N PHE A 102 -5.80 1.58 15.88
CA PHE A 102 -4.43 1.18 16.12
C PHE A 102 -3.64 2.29 16.85
N ILE A 103 -3.76 3.54 16.40
CA ILE A 103 -3.11 4.69 17.04
C ILE A 103 -3.61 4.87 18.47
N GLU A 104 -4.93 4.82 18.68
CA GLU A 104 -5.54 5.07 19.99
C GLU A 104 -5.30 3.92 20.99
N LYS A 105 -5.60 2.68 20.58
CA LYS A 105 -5.67 1.53 21.48
C LYS A 105 -4.32 0.82 21.64
N VAL A 106 -3.45 0.89 20.63
CA VAL A 106 -2.15 0.19 20.64
C VAL A 106 -0.99 1.15 20.90
N LEU A 107 -0.99 2.33 20.28
CA LEU A 107 0.08 3.32 20.46
C LEU A 107 -0.22 4.33 21.58
N GLY A 108 -1.44 4.34 22.14
CA GLY A 108 -1.82 5.24 23.23
C GLY A 108 -1.81 6.72 22.85
N SER A 109 -1.99 7.03 21.56
CA SER A 109 -1.91 8.39 21.02
C SER A 109 -3.27 8.86 20.50
N LYS A 110 -3.46 10.17 20.31
CA LYS A 110 -4.71 10.67 19.73
C LYS A 110 -4.86 10.21 18.28
N GLY A 111 -5.94 9.51 17.96
CA GLY A 111 -6.22 9.02 16.62
C GLY A 111 -6.41 10.16 15.62
N ILE A 112 -6.09 9.89 14.36
CA ILE A 112 -6.33 10.80 13.24
C ILE A 112 -7.54 10.27 12.49
N GLU A 113 -8.50 11.16 12.19
CA GLU A 113 -9.62 10.80 11.33
C GLU A 113 -9.12 10.70 9.88
N THR A 114 -9.33 9.55 9.26
CA THR A 114 -9.05 9.35 7.84
C THR A 114 -10.35 9.51 7.05
N GLU A 115 -10.33 10.20 5.92
CA GLU A 115 -11.50 10.27 5.02
C GLU A 115 -11.99 8.84 4.69
N GLY A 116 -13.25 8.54 5.03
CA GLY A 116 -13.85 7.20 4.91
C GLY A 116 -13.91 6.35 6.20
N GLY A 117 -13.46 6.87 7.35
CA GLY A 117 -13.51 6.18 8.65
C GLY A 117 -14.84 6.37 9.40
N TYR A 118 -15.53 5.26 9.67
CA TYR A 118 -16.54 5.09 10.74
C TYR A 118 -16.21 3.79 11.44
#